data_AF-A0AAD7JU19-F1
#
_entry.id   AF-A0AAD7JU19-F1
#
_cell.length_a   1.000
_cell.length_b   1.000
_cell.length_c   1.000
_cell.angle_alpha   90.00
_cell.angle_beta   90.00
_cell.angle_gamma   90.00
#
_symmetry.space_group_name_H-M   'P 1'
#
loop_
_entity.id
_entity.type
_entity.pdbx_description
1 polymer ?
#
loop_
_entity_poly.entity_id
_entity_poly.type
_entity_poly.pdbx_seq_one_letter_code
_entity_poly.pdbx_strand_id
1 'polypeptide(L)'
;MNFLARSFLPVYASETSEPQSVALGDNGDSMIIGGAIMYLNPGETWPTCATCNHPLVPLIQINVSSERTPETFRALIPSVVPVGGSLATMVQLFVCPQFDCYDTSITYSTDTRSWLLRVATVPIAFPSDEPQLVEARAKIEQGPGFLPAHLVETWVAGKEETLHEALDWGQDDSEEFYAAHEPEPGLKLLGRSTRGKYYCSTDHCPRGGPHHAHPSSRELIQLGDRFTCEWEELDAFLGTLGNSWIEQCVEHPEVLTLSMSGDW
;
A
#
# COMPACT_ATOMS: atom_id res chain seq x y z
N MET A 1 12.86 4.37 24.20
CA MET A 1 12.21 5.60 23.69
C MET A 1 11.01 5.14 22.90
N ASN A 2 9.80 5.45 23.36
CA ASN A 2 8.57 5.08 22.66
C ASN A 2 8.43 6.03 21.46
N PHE A 3 8.67 5.51 20.26
CA PHE A 3 8.53 6.27 19.02
C PHE A 3 7.07 6.31 18.62
N LEU A 4 6.33 7.27 19.19
CA LEU A 4 4.98 7.59 18.74
C LEU A 4 5.02 8.04 17.28
N ALA A 5 4.14 7.46 16.47
CA ALA A 5 3.94 7.85 15.08
C ALA A 5 2.47 8.20 14.88
N ARG A 6 2.19 9.33 14.22
CA ARG A 6 0.81 9.75 13.92
C ARG A 6 0.38 9.15 12.60
N SER A 7 -0.70 8.38 12.63
CA SER A 7 -1.29 7.79 11.43
C SER A 7 -2.17 8.80 10.67
N PHE A 8 -2.50 8.47 9.43
CA PHE A 8 -3.49 9.18 8.64
C PHE A 8 -4.50 8.18 8.07
N LEU A 9 -5.78 8.41 8.37
CA LEU A 9 -6.89 7.55 7.98
C LEU A 9 -7.56 8.11 6.71
N PRO A 10 -7.98 7.24 5.77
CA PRO A 10 -8.60 7.66 4.52
C PRO A 10 -10.00 8.22 4.76
N VAL A 11 -10.35 9.28 4.04
CA VAL A 11 -11.72 9.77 3.89
C VAL A 11 -12.17 9.51 2.46
N TYR A 12 -13.13 8.61 2.30
CA TYR A 12 -13.61 8.15 1.01
C TYR A 12 -14.58 9.14 0.36
N ALA A 13 -14.56 9.20 -0.97
CA ALA A 13 -15.56 9.91 -1.75
C ALA A 13 -16.95 9.28 -1.54
N SER A 14 -18.00 10.11 -1.57
CA SER A 14 -19.37 9.61 -1.58
C SER A 14 -19.69 8.86 -2.87
N GLU A 15 -20.41 7.74 -2.79
CA GLU A 15 -20.78 6.85 -3.92
C GLU A 15 -21.43 7.52 -5.15
N THR A 16 -21.89 8.78 -5.02
CA THR A 16 -22.47 9.57 -6.12
C THR A 16 -21.46 10.18 -7.08
N SER A 17 -20.15 10.11 -6.80
CA SER A 17 -19.10 10.46 -7.77
C SER A 17 -18.94 9.35 -8.81
N GLU A 18 -19.18 9.65 -10.08
CA GLU A 18 -19.28 8.66 -11.17
C GLU A 18 -18.13 7.61 -11.16
N PRO A 19 -18.42 6.29 -11.20
CA PRO A 19 -17.42 5.25 -10.94
C PRO A 19 -16.49 4.85 -12.10
N GLN A 20 -16.27 5.64 -13.16
CA GLN A 20 -15.58 5.11 -14.36
C GLN A 20 -14.39 5.92 -14.90
N SER A 21 -14.09 7.11 -14.37
CA SER A 21 -13.08 7.98 -14.97
C SER A 21 -12.16 8.72 -13.99
N VAL A 22 -12.14 8.34 -12.70
CA VAL A 22 -11.42 9.10 -11.68
C VAL A 22 -9.91 9.03 -11.92
N ALA A 23 -9.44 10.02 -12.67
CA ALA A 23 -8.05 10.28 -12.90
C ALA A 23 -7.50 10.98 -11.65
N LEU A 24 -6.68 10.28 -10.86
CA LEU A 24 -5.84 10.90 -9.81
C LEU A 24 -5.07 12.14 -10.29
N GLY A 25 -4.87 12.24 -11.61
CA GLY A 25 -4.15 13.31 -12.29
C GLY A 25 -4.89 14.64 -12.39
N ASP A 26 -6.20 14.67 -12.61
CA ASP A 26 -6.90 15.91 -13.01
C ASP A 26 -7.53 16.67 -11.82
N ASN A 27 -7.90 15.97 -10.74
CA ASN A 27 -8.65 16.55 -9.62
C ASN A 27 -7.84 16.76 -8.33
N GLY A 28 -6.55 16.40 -8.34
CA GLY A 28 -5.72 16.44 -7.13
C GLY A 28 -6.15 15.42 -6.07
N ASP A 29 -6.79 14.33 -6.47
CA ASP A 29 -7.15 13.26 -5.55
C ASP A 29 -5.91 12.55 -5.00
N SER A 30 -6.02 11.98 -3.80
CA SER A 30 -4.84 11.45 -3.12
C SER A 30 -4.57 9.99 -3.44
N MET A 31 -5.60 9.13 -3.49
CA MET A 31 -5.40 7.69 -3.63
C MET A 31 -6.62 7.01 -4.22
N ILE A 32 -6.38 5.94 -4.98
CA ILE A 32 -7.40 4.98 -5.40
C ILE A 32 -7.02 3.61 -4.84
N ILE A 33 -8.02 2.89 -4.36
CA ILE A 33 -7.95 1.48 -4.00
C ILE A 33 -8.71 0.69 -5.06
N GLY A 34 -8.14 -0.41 -5.53
CA GLY A 34 -8.75 -1.26 -6.56
C GLY A 34 -8.89 -0.57 -7.91
N GLY A 35 -9.96 -0.91 -8.62
CA GLY A 35 -10.23 -0.51 -10.00
C GLY A 35 -9.39 -1.27 -11.02
N ALA A 36 -9.62 -0.97 -12.30
CA ALA A 36 -8.84 -1.52 -13.40
C ALA A 36 -7.79 -0.54 -13.95
N ILE A 37 -7.76 0.69 -13.44
CA ILE A 37 -6.98 1.78 -14.03
C ILE A 37 -5.74 2.05 -13.19
N MET A 38 -4.57 2.00 -13.83
CA MET A 38 -3.28 2.41 -13.27
C MET A 38 -2.56 3.34 -14.25
N TYR A 39 -1.87 4.34 -13.72
CA TYR A 39 -1.01 5.20 -14.53
C TYR A 39 0.28 4.46 -14.86
N LEU A 40 0.55 4.28 -16.14
CA LEU A 40 1.76 3.64 -16.65
C LEU A 40 2.52 4.63 -17.53
N ASN A 41 3.83 4.44 -17.67
CA ASN A 41 4.60 5.23 -18.61
C ASN A 41 4.26 4.86 -20.06
N PRO A 42 4.45 5.77 -21.04
CA PRO A 42 4.23 5.46 -22.45
C PRO A 42 5.04 4.24 -22.90
N GLY A 43 4.39 3.29 -23.58
CA GLY A 43 5.02 2.05 -24.04
C GLY A 43 5.27 0.99 -22.96
N GLU A 44 4.85 1.24 -21.72
CA GLU A 44 4.91 0.26 -20.64
C GLU A 44 3.80 -0.79 -20.79
N THR A 45 4.16 -2.06 -20.64
CA THR A 45 3.21 -3.16 -20.67
C THR A 45 2.54 -3.38 -19.32
N TRP A 46 1.31 -3.87 -19.32
CA TRP A 46 0.64 -4.27 -18.09
C TRP A 46 1.42 -5.39 -17.36
N PRO A 47 1.67 -5.28 -16.04
CA PRO A 47 2.46 -6.26 -15.33
C PRO A 47 1.73 -7.60 -15.16
N THR A 48 2.46 -8.71 -15.28
CA THR A 48 1.94 -10.07 -15.08
C THR A 48 2.64 -10.75 -13.91
N CYS A 49 1.94 -11.70 -13.28
CA CYS A 49 2.47 -12.53 -12.22
C CYS A 49 3.56 -13.45 -12.76
N ALA A 50 4.74 -13.43 -12.13
CA ALA A 50 5.86 -14.30 -12.53
C ALA A 50 5.56 -15.80 -12.34
N THR A 51 4.62 -16.13 -11.46
CA THR A 51 4.26 -17.51 -11.10
C THR A 51 3.23 -18.12 -12.05
N CYS A 52 2.12 -17.41 -12.31
CA CYS A 52 0.98 -17.95 -13.05
C CYS A 52 0.67 -17.19 -14.36
N ASN A 53 1.45 -16.15 -14.68
CA ASN A 53 1.32 -15.30 -15.87
C ASN A 53 -0.03 -14.58 -16.02
N HIS A 54 -0.87 -14.58 -14.99
CA HIS A 54 -2.07 -13.74 -14.96
C HIS A 54 -1.70 -12.26 -14.87
N PRO A 55 -2.46 -11.35 -15.50
CA PRO A 55 -2.35 -9.91 -15.25
C PRO A 55 -2.47 -9.64 -13.75
N LEU A 56 -1.56 -8.82 -13.20
CA LEU A 56 -1.70 -8.36 -11.83
C LEU A 56 -2.86 -7.35 -11.75
N VAL A 57 -3.65 -7.41 -10.70
CA VAL A 57 -4.75 -6.46 -10.46
C VAL A 57 -4.22 -5.26 -9.65
N PRO A 58 -4.72 -4.04 -9.90
CA PRO A 58 -4.43 -2.89 -9.06
C PRO A 58 -4.97 -3.11 -7.65
N LEU A 59 -4.13 -2.90 -6.63
CA LEU A 59 -4.59 -2.88 -5.24
C LEU A 59 -4.63 -1.46 -4.70
N ILE A 60 -3.53 -0.71 -4.81
CA ILE A 60 -3.50 0.71 -4.43
C ILE A 60 -2.68 1.55 -5.41
N GLN A 61 -3.07 2.82 -5.53
CA GLN A 61 -2.30 3.84 -6.21
C GLN A 61 -2.46 5.17 -5.47
N ILE A 62 -1.36 5.71 -4.96
CA ILE A 62 -1.33 6.97 -4.19
C ILE A 62 -0.61 8.02 -5.03
N ASN A 63 -1.27 9.15 -5.28
CA ASN A 63 -0.67 10.31 -5.93
C ASN A 63 0.09 11.16 -4.90
N VAL A 64 1.36 10.85 -4.71
CA VAL A 64 2.25 11.55 -3.78
C VAL A 64 2.51 13.01 -4.20
N SER A 65 2.28 13.35 -5.46
CA SER A 65 2.34 14.74 -5.94
C SER A 65 1.09 15.55 -5.62
N SER A 66 0.04 14.96 -5.03
CA SER A 66 -1.16 15.68 -4.62
C SER A 66 -0.96 16.41 -3.28
N GLU A 67 -1.49 17.63 -3.17
CA GLU A 67 -1.59 18.35 -1.89
C GLU A 67 -2.56 17.69 -0.90
N ARG A 68 -3.46 16.82 -1.39
CA ARG A 68 -4.37 16.06 -0.55
C ARG A 68 -3.70 14.86 0.11
N THR A 69 -2.52 14.43 -0.36
CA THR A 69 -1.70 13.45 0.36
C THR A 69 -0.96 14.13 1.51
N PRO A 70 -0.98 13.57 2.74
CA PRO A 70 -0.32 14.17 3.90
C PRO A 70 1.13 14.55 3.63
N GLU A 71 1.50 15.80 3.96
CA GLU A 71 2.85 16.32 3.71
C GLU A 71 3.94 15.47 4.37
N THR A 72 3.68 14.98 5.59
CA THR A 72 4.57 14.06 6.32
C THR A 72 4.82 12.76 5.57
N PHE A 73 3.82 12.23 4.87
CA PHE A 73 3.98 11.05 4.02
C PHE A 73 4.78 11.39 2.76
N ARG A 74 4.42 12.49 2.10
CA ARG A 74 5.11 12.96 0.88
C ARG A 74 6.61 13.18 1.12
N ALA A 75 6.97 13.73 2.27
CA ALA A 75 8.36 13.99 2.65
C ALA A 75 9.23 12.73 2.79
N LEU A 76 8.61 11.55 2.92
CA LEU A 76 9.32 10.27 3.03
C LEU A 76 9.55 9.62 1.67
N ILE A 77 8.83 10.02 0.63
CA ILE A 77 9.00 9.47 -0.71
C ILE A 77 10.10 10.27 -1.43
N PRO A 78 11.17 9.61 -1.92
CA PRO A 78 12.22 10.31 -2.64
C PRO A 78 11.74 10.78 -4.02
N SER A 79 12.31 11.90 -4.50
CA SER A 79 12.14 12.38 -5.87
C SER A 79 10.69 12.67 -6.29
N VAL A 80 9.85 13.14 -5.35
CA VAL A 80 8.48 13.56 -5.65
C VAL A 80 8.49 14.75 -6.61
N VAL A 81 7.78 14.61 -7.74
CA VAL A 81 7.63 15.72 -8.69
C VAL A 81 6.66 16.77 -8.11
N PRO A 82 6.92 18.07 -8.36
CA PRO A 82 6.09 19.14 -7.81
C PRO A 82 4.63 19.05 -8.24
N VAL A 83 3.75 19.57 -7.37
CA VAL A 83 2.33 19.76 -7.64
C VAL A 83 2.13 20.61 -8.90
N GLY A 84 1.14 20.27 -9.73
CA GLY A 84 0.71 21.07 -10.88
C GLY A 84 1.57 20.94 -12.14
N GLY A 85 2.52 19.99 -12.15
CA GLY A 85 3.25 19.59 -13.36
C GLY A 85 2.42 18.71 -14.29
N SER A 86 3.00 18.30 -15.43
CA SER A 86 2.41 17.29 -16.33
C SER A 86 2.70 15.85 -15.91
N LEU A 87 3.46 15.68 -14.82
CA LEU A 87 3.87 14.40 -14.26
C LEU A 87 3.42 14.34 -12.80
N ALA A 88 3.16 13.13 -12.31
CA ALA A 88 2.89 12.83 -10.92
C ALA A 88 3.79 11.70 -10.44
N THR A 89 4.17 11.73 -9.16
CA THR A 89 4.82 10.62 -8.47
C THR A 89 3.76 9.76 -7.82
N MET A 90 3.66 8.51 -8.25
CA MET A 90 2.70 7.53 -7.77
C MET A 90 3.41 6.44 -6.95
N VAL A 91 2.87 6.08 -5.79
CA VAL A 91 3.17 4.79 -5.15
C VAL A 91 2.11 3.81 -5.61
N GLN A 92 2.52 2.69 -6.20
CA GLN A 92 1.65 1.74 -6.87
C GLN A 92 1.90 0.33 -6.37
N LEU A 93 0.82 -0.39 -6.07
CA LEU A 93 0.85 -1.80 -5.75
C LEU A 93 -0.10 -2.57 -6.68
N PHE A 94 0.46 -3.56 -7.37
CA PHE A 94 -0.27 -4.57 -8.12
C PHE A 94 -0.09 -5.93 -7.45
N VAL A 95 -1.13 -6.74 -7.43
CA VAL A 95 -1.12 -8.06 -6.78
C VAL A 95 -1.71 -9.14 -7.69
N CYS A 96 -1.27 -10.37 -7.54
CA CYS A 96 -1.82 -11.49 -8.30
C CYS A 96 -3.14 -11.93 -7.65
N PRO A 97 -4.25 -12.00 -8.40
CA PRO A 97 -5.54 -12.39 -7.84
C PRO A 97 -5.72 -13.92 -7.72
N GLN A 98 -4.79 -14.70 -8.26
CA GLN A 98 -4.85 -16.16 -8.17
C GLN A 98 -4.56 -16.61 -6.74
N PHE A 99 -5.40 -17.54 -6.26
CA PHE A 99 -5.29 -18.13 -4.93
C PHE A 99 -3.86 -18.58 -4.61
N ASP A 100 -3.43 -18.32 -3.38
CA ASP A 100 -2.09 -18.57 -2.83
C ASP A 100 -0.90 -17.87 -3.52
N CYS A 101 -1.03 -17.32 -4.74
CA CYS A 101 0.11 -16.73 -5.44
C CYS A 101 0.70 -15.55 -4.66
N TYR A 102 -0.16 -14.66 -4.18
CA TYR A 102 0.25 -13.46 -3.47
C TYR A 102 0.71 -13.78 -2.03
N ASP A 103 -0.10 -14.53 -1.27
CA ASP A 103 0.21 -14.93 0.11
C ASP A 103 1.50 -15.75 0.21
N THR A 104 1.70 -16.73 -0.69
CA THR A 104 2.93 -17.53 -0.76
C THR A 104 4.13 -16.65 -1.07
N SER A 105 3.97 -15.69 -1.99
CA SER A 105 5.06 -14.80 -2.40
C SER A 105 5.45 -13.83 -1.28
N ILE A 106 4.51 -13.37 -0.46
CA ILE A 106 4.82 -12.55 0.72
C ILE A 106 5.45 -13.38 1.83
N THR A 107 4.92 -14.57 2.09
CA THR A 107 5.29 -15.38 3.27
C THR A 107 6.65 -16.07 3.12
N TYR A 108 6.98 -16.57 1.93
CA TYR A 108 8.11 -17.50 1.75
C TYR A 108 9.32 -16.92 1.02
N SER A 109 9.41 -15.58 0.86
CA SER A 109 10.54 -14.91 0.17
C SER A 109 10.93 -15.61 -1.14
N THR A 110 9.94 -15.84 -2.02
CA THR A 110 10.17 -16.58 -3.27
C THR A 110 10.81 -15.69 -4.33
N ASP A 111 11.72 -16.25 -5.14
CA ASP A 111 12.34 -15.56 -6.29
C ASP A 111 11.30 -15.08 -7.33
N THR A 112 10.13 -15.72 -7.37
CA THR A 112 9.00 -15.36 -8.24
C THR A 112 8.04 -14.43 -7.50
N ARG A 113 8.01 -13.16 -7.89
CA ARG A 113 7.11 -12.16 -7.30
C ARG A 113 5.72 -12.25 -7.93
N SER A 114 4.71 -12.47 -7.09
CA SER A 114 3.29 -12.43 -7.45
C SER A 114 2.66 -11.06 -7.21
N TRP A 115 3.50 -10.02 -7.12
CA TRP A 115 3.11 -8.64 -6.86
C TRP A 115 4.17 -7.67 -7.43
N LEU A 116 3.77 -6.43 -7.65
CA LEU A 116 4.64 -5.34 -8.07
C LEU A 116 4.36 -4.09 -7.22
N LEU A 117 5.30 -3.74 -6.35
CA LEU A 117 5.31 -2.49 -5.59
C LEU A 117 6.36 -1.55 -6.18
N ARG A 118 6.00 -0.30 -6.41
CA ARG A 118 6.93 0.69 -6.96
C ARG A 118 6.55 2.13 -6.64
N VAL A 119 7.55 3.00 -6.76
CA VAL A 119 7.38 4.44 -6.94
C VAL A 119 7.61 4.74 -8.41
N ALA A 120 6.62 5.33 -9.09
CA ALA A 120 6.69 5.64 -10.51
C ALA A 120 6.43 7.13 -10.72
N THR A 121 7.21 7.78 -11.59
CA THR A 121 6.85 9.09 -12.14
C THR A 121 6.14 8.84 -13.47
N VAL A 122 4.92 9.34 -13.59
CA VAL A 122 4.00 9.04 -14.70
C VAL A 122 3.33 10.30 -15.23
N PRO A 123 2.97 10.37 -16.52
CA PRO A 123 2.16 11.46 -17.04
C PRO A 123 0.79 11.52 -16.37
N ILE A 124 0.31 12.73 -16.09
CA ILE A 124 -1.01 13.01 -15.48
C ILE A 124 -2.17 12.88 -16.49
N ALA A 125 -1.85 12.81 -17.79
CA ALA A 125 -2.86 12.61 -18.82
C ALA A 125 -3.63 11.29 -18.64
N PHE A 126 -4.89 11.27 -19.10
CA PHE A 126 -5.77 10.12 -19.02
C PHE A 126 -5.06 8.82 -19.44
N PRO A 127 -5.26 7.71 -18.72
CA PRO A 127 -4.55 6.46 -18.92
C PRO A 127 -4.65 5.98 -20.38
N SER A 128 -3.48 5.64 -20.95
CA SER A 128 -3.30 5.32 -22.37
C SER A 128 -4.36 4.36 -22.94
N ASP A 129 -4.90 4.69 -24.11
CA ASP A 129 -5.85 3.85 -24.88
C ASP A 129 -5.14 2.84 -25.79
N GLU A 130 -3.88 2.50 -25.48
CA GLU A 130 -3.18 1.44 -26.18
C GLU A 130 -3.95 0.11 -26.10
N PRO A 131 -4.18 -0.59 -27.23
CA PRO A 131 -5.04 -1.78 -27.27
C PRO A 131 -4.67 -2.86 -26.25
N GLN A 132 -3.37 -3.07 -26.01
CA GLN A 132 -2.85 -4.02 -25.03
C GLN A 132 -3.23 -3.69 -23.59
N LEU A 133 -3.32 -2.40 -23.26
CA LEU A 133 -3.74 -1.95 -21.92
C LEU A 133 -5.25 -2.06 -21.80
N VAL A 134 -6.01 -1.68 -22.82
CA VAL A 134 -7.48 -1.85 -22.85
C VAL A 134 -7.86 -3.33 -22.66
N GLU A 135 -7.17 -4.24 -23.35
CA GLU A 135 -7.40 -5.68 -23.20
C GLU A 135 -7.06 -6.17 -21.78
N ALA A 136 -5.95 -5.71 -21.20
CA ALA A 136 -5.57 -6.07 -19.83
C ALA A 136 -6.62 -5.59 -18.82
N ARG A 137 -7.10 -4.34 -18.93
CA ARG A 137 -8.16 -3.78 -18.08
C ARG A 137 -9.43 -4.60 -18.16
N ALA A 138 -9.89 -4.91 -19.37
CA ALA A 138 -11.09 -5.73 -19.57
C ALA A 138 -10.96 -7.13 -18.95
N LYS A 139 -9.78 -7.75 -19.04
CA LYS A 139 -9.50 -9.04 -18.38
C LYS A 139 -9.52 -8.94 -16.86
N ILE A 140 -9.09 -7.81 -16.30
CA ILE A 140 -9.09 -7.56 -14.86
C ILE A 140 -10.51 -7.33 -14.36
N GLU A 141 -11.28 -6.47 -15.01
CA GLU A 141 -12.68 -6.16 -14.62
C GLU A 141 -13.59 -7.39 -14.64
N GLN A 142 -13.29 -8.36 -15.52
CA GLN A 142 -14.04 -9.61 -15.64
C GLN A 142 -13.39 -10.77 -14.87
N GLY A 143 -12.23 -10.52 -14.25
CA GLY A 143 -11.37 -11.53 -13.65
C GLY A 143 -11.63 -11.75 -12.15
N PRO A 144 -11.06 -12.82 -11.58
CA PRO A 144 -11.04 -13.00 -10.13
C PRO A 144 -10.24 -11.86 -9.48
N GLY A 145 -10.63 -11.49 -8.25
CA GLY A 145 -9.93 -10.48 -7.47
C GLY A 145 -10.08 -9.05 -7.98
N PHE A 146 -11.03 -8.80 -8.89
CA PHE A 146 -11.41 -7.43 -9.22
C PHE A 146 -12.05 -6.77 -8.00
N LEU A 147 -11.47 -5.65 -7.60
CA LEU A 147 -12.01 -4.79 -6.57
C LEU A 147 -12.54 -3.51 -7.25
N PRO A 148 -13.79 -3.08 -6.99
CA PRO A 148 -14.28 -1.79 -7.46
C PRO A 148 -13.36 -0.64 -7.04
N ALA A 149 -13.33 0.43 -7.82
CA ALA A 149 -12.49 1.58 -7.49
C ALA A 149 -13.07 2.35 -6.30
N HIS A 150 -12.29 2.54 -5.25
CA HIS A 150 -12.63 3.41 -4.12
C HIS A 150 -11.66 4.60 -4.08
N LEU A 151 -12.22 5.80 -4.18
CA LEU A 151 -11.44 7.05 -4.14
C LEU A 151 -11.27 7.52 -2.71
N VAL A 152 -10.02 7.80 -2.33
CA VAL A 152 -9.69 8.54 -1.11
C VAL A 152 -9.49 10.01 -1.48
N GLU A 153 -10.47 10.84 -1.13
CA GLU A 153 -10.45 12.27 -1.44
C GLU A 153 -9.45 13.00 -0.56
N THR A 154 -9.46 12.70 0.74
CA THR A 154 -8.64 13.37 1.75
C THR A 154 -8.22 12.40 2.83
N TRP A 155 -7.35 12.85 3.73
CA TRP A 155 -6.90 12.08 4.88
C TRP A 155 -7.13 12.87 6.16
N VAL A 156 -7.57 12.19 7.20
CA VAL A 156 -7.69 12.75 8.55
C VAL A 156 -6.53 12.24 9.41
N ALA A 157 -5.96 13.12 10.21
CA ALA A 157 -4.94 12.72 11.17
C ALA A 157 -5.58 11.80 12.22
N GLY A 158 -5.03 10.59 12.34
CA GLY A 158 -5.37 9.64 13.40
C GLY A 158 -4.69 10.00 14.71
N LYS A 159 -4.76 9.07 15.67
CA LYS A 159 -4.06 9.22 16.95
C LYS A 159 -2.57 8.89 16.81
N GLU A 160 -1.82 9.20 17.86
CA GLU A 160 -0.43 8.76 17.96
C GLU A 160 -0.40 7.29 18.37
N GLU A 161 0.36 6.48 17.63
CA GLU A 161 0.41 5.04 17.77
C GLU A 161 1.78 4.58 18.24
N THR A 162 1.81 3.56 19.09
CA THR A 162 3.03 2.86 19.54
C THR A 162 3.06 1.43 19.01
N LEU A 163 4.25 0.85 18.86
CA LEU A 163 4.40 -0.56 18.47
C LEU A 163 3.81 -1.48 19.55
N HIS A 164 3.06 -2.50 19.14
CA HIS A 164 2.55 -3.52 20.06
C HIS A 164 3.69 -4.27 20.78
N GLU A 165 4.81 -4.54 20.09
CA GLU A 165 6.00 -5.21 20.66
C GLU A 165 6.84 -4.34 21.61
N ALA A 166 6.64 -3.00 21.60
CA ALA A 166 7.37 -2.12 22.52
C ALA A 166 6.93 -2.28 23.98
N LEU A 167 5.81 -2.98 24.21
CA LEU A 167 5.40 -3.48 25.52
C LEU A 167 6.12 -4.80 25.79
N ASP A 168 7.37 -4.70 26.22
CA ASP A 168 7.93 -5.76 27.06
C ASP A 168 6.99 -5.83 28.27
N TRP A 169 6.16 -6.87 28.36
CA TRP A 169 5.08 -7.06 29.36
C TRP A 169 5.56 -7.02 30.82
N GLY A 170 6.82 -6.66 31.07
CA GLY A 170 7.48 -6.47 32.36
C GLY A 170 7.98 -5.05 32.68
N GLN A 171 7.77 -4.02 31.85
CA GLN A 171 8.15 -2.63 32.19
C GLN A 171 7.03 -1.61 31.95
N ASP A 172 6.54 -1.03 33.06
CA ASP A 172 6.04 0.34 33.33
C ASP A 172 5.18 1.15 32.32
N ASP A 173 4.85 0.64 31.14
CA ASP A 173 3.81 1.25 30.30
C ASP A 173 2.45 0.70 30.75
N SER A 174 1.66 1.54 31.44
CA SER A 174 0.35 1.15 31.97
C SER A 174 -0.59 0.73 30.84
N GLU A 175 -1.52 -0.19 31.12
CA GLU A 175 -2.61 -0.54 30.19
C GLU A 175 -3.34 0.71 29.65
N GLU A 176 -3.38 1.80 30.44
CA GLU A 176 -3.91 3.10 30.04
C GLU A 176 -3.11 3.77 28.91
N PHE A 177 -1.76 3.71 28.95
CA PHE A 177 -0.92 4.22 27.88
C PHE A 177 -1.18 3.45 26.59
N TYR A 178 -1.26 2.13 26.66
CA TYR A 178 -1.56 1.30 25.49
C TYR A 178 -2.97 1.58 24.96
N ALA A 179 -4.00 1.62 25.80
CA ALA A 179 -5.36 1.94 25.36
C ALA A 179 -5.42 3.30 24.62
N ALA A 180 -4.59 4.27 25.04
CA ALA A 180 -4.49 5.57 24.37
C ALA A 180 -3.72 5.53 23.03
N HIS A 181 -2.73 4.65 22.86
CA HIS A 181 -1.81 4.64 21.71
C HIS A 181 -1.80 3.32 20.92
N GLU A 182 -2.76 2.42 21.18
CA GLU A 182 -2.94 1.18 20.43
C GLU A 182 -3.15 1.51 18.95
N PRO A 183 -2.48 0.83 18.01
CA PRO A 183 -2.60 1.22 16.61
C PRO A 183 -4.04 1.10 16.09
N GLU A 184 -4.46 2.08 15.31
CA GLU A 184 -5.81 2.08 14.73
C GLU A 184 -5.93 0.99 13.65
N PRO A 185 -7.10 0.35 13.57
CA PRO A 185 -7.34 -0.67 12.56
C PRO A 185 -7.44 -0.10 11.13
N GLY A 186 -7.37 -0.99 10.14
CA GLY A 186 -7.67 -0.70 8.73
C GLY A 186 -6.53 -0.06 7.91
N LEU A 187 -6.89 0.49 6.75
CA LEU A 187 -5.97 1.20 5.85
C LEU A 187 -5.52 2.52 6.47
N LYS A 188 -4.21 2.76 6.55
CA LYS A 188 -3.65 4.03 7.03
C LYS A 188 -2.25 4.32 6.48
N LEU A 189 -1.85 5.59 6.48
CA LEU A 189 -0.47 6.02 6.22
C LEU A 189 0.27 6.27 7.55
N LEU A 190 1.57 5.95 7.60
CA LEU A 190 2.51 6.30 8.68
C LEU A 190 2.17 5.83 10.11
N GLY A 191 1.27 4.87 10.26
CA GLY A 191 0.92 4.29 11.56
C GLY A 191 1.86 3.16 12.01
N ARG A 192 1.37 2.37 12.97
CA ARG A 192 2.04 1.23 13.61
C ARG A 192 1.25 -0.06 13.43
N SER A 193 1.95 -1.19 13.44
CA SER A 193 1.35 -2.52 13.38
C SER A 193 0.74 -2.96 14.71
N THR A 194 -0.50 -3.48 14.63
CA THR A 194 -1.27 -3.97 15.78
C THR A 194 -0.74 -5.29 16.35
N ARG A 195 -0.04 -6.10 15.54
CA ARG A 195 0.53 -7.39 15.97
C ARG A 195 1.99 -7.49 15.56
N GLY A 196 2.81 -7.85 16.54
CA GLY A 196 4.21 -8.19 16.36
C GLY A 196 4.41 -9.55 15.68
N LYS A 197 5.56 -9.71 15.03
CA LYS A 197 6.06 -10.81 14.17
C LYS A 197 5.71 -10.70 12.68
N TYR A 198 6.73 -10.31 11.92
CA TYR A 198 6.70 -10.09 10.48
C TYR A 198 7.10 -11.37 9.72
N TYR A 199 6.28 -11.77 8.74
CA TYR A 199 6.72 -12.55 7.59
C TYR A 199 7.15 -11.56 6.51
N CYS A 200 8.42 -11.60 6.14
CA CYS A 200 8.98 -10.70 5.13
C CYS A 200 9.25 -11.46 3.84
N SER A 201 8.80 -10.89 2.73
CA SER A 201 9.14 -11.37 1.38
C SER A 201 10.61 -11.11 1.01
N THR A 202 11.28 -10.24 1.76
CA THR A 202 12.71 -9.97 1.67
C THR A 202 13.20 -9.41 3.01
N ASP A 203 14.00 -10.17 3.76
CA ASP A 203 14.58 -9.73 5.05
C ASP A 203 15.67 -8.63 4.90
N HIS A 204 15.92 -8.14 3.69
CA HIS A 204 17.10 -7.34 3.41
C HIS A 204 16.77 -6.13 2.54
N CYS A 205 17.18 -4.95 3.02
CA CYS A 205 17.57 -3.90 2.10
C CYS A 205 18.67 -4.47 1.19
N PRO A 206 18.50 -4.52 -0.14
CA PRO A 206 19.49 -5.13 -1.04
C PRO A 206 20.82 -4.37 -1.04
N ARG A 207 20.86 -3.19 -0.41
CA ARG A 207 22.05 -2.35 -0.20
C ARG A 207 22.61 -2.45 1.22
N GLY A 208 21.88 -3.08 2.15
CA GLY A 208 22.40 -3.47 3.46
C GLY A 208 23.22 -4.75 3.32
N GLY A 209 24.36 -4.84 3.99
CA GLY A 209 25.11 -6.09 4.08
C GLY A 209 24.30 -7.23 4.76
N PRO A 210 24.82 -8.46 4.79
CA PRO A 210 24.14 -9.66 5.32
C PRO A 210 23.85 -9.64 6.84
N HIS A 211 24.03 -8.51 7.52
CA HIS A 211 23.85 -8.36 8.97
C HIS A 211 22.95 -7.18 9.38
N HIS A 212 22.27 -6.53 8.42
CA HIS A 212 21.23 -5.57 8.78
C HIS A 212 19.97 -6.34 9.14
N ALA A 213 19.81 -6.60 10.44
CA ALA A 213 18.51 -6.96 10.98
C ALA A 213 17.48 -5.86 10.63
N HIS A 214 16.22 -6.13 10.91
CA HIS A 214 15.08 -5.27 10.61
C HIS A 214 15.00 -3.87 11.30
N PRO A 215 15.83 -3.40 12.27
CA PRO A 215 15.49 -2.16 13.00
C PRO A 215 15.65 -0.85 12.21
N SER A 216 15.80 -0.89 10.89
CA SER A 216 15.87 0.29 10.04
C SER A 216 14.73 0.40 9.03
N SER A 217 13.66 -0.39 9.12
CA SER A 217 12.45 -0.15 8.31
C SER A 217 11.43 0.71 9.07
N ARG A 218 10.65 1.49 8.33
CA ARG A 218 9.47 2.20 8.84
C ARG A 218 8.23 1.70 8.10
N GLU A 219 7.13 1.61 8.82
CA GLU A 219 5.83 1.29 8.26
C GLU A 219 5.28 2.51 7.54
N LEU A 220 5.14 2.41 6.22
CA LEU A 220 4.73 3.51 5.37
C LEU A 220 3.22 3.49 5.15
N ILE A 221 2.65 2.31 4.87
CA ILE A 221 1.23 2.09 4.59
C ILE A 221 0.78 0.78 5.24
N GLN A 222 -0.29 0.80 6.04
CA GLN A 222 -1.06 -0.40 6.40
C GLN A 222 -2.10 -0.64 5.30
N LEU A 223 -2.16 -1.83 4.71
CA LEU A 223 -3.13 -2.14 3.64
C LEU A 223 -4.49 -2.63 4.18
N GLY A 224 -4.56 -3.02 5.45
CA GLY A 224 -5.76 -3.50 6.12
C GLY A 224 -5.42 -4.32 7.37
N ASP A 225 -6.43 -4.69 8.14
CA ASP A 225 -6.35 -5.76 9.13
C ASP A 225 -7.49 -6.77 8.93
N ARG A 226 -7.26 -8.00 9.38
CA ARG A 226 -8.20 -9.13 9.26
C ARG A 226 -9.52 -8.93 10.04
N PHE A 227 -9.61 -7.93 10.91
CA PHE A 227 -10.62 -7.90 11.97
C PHE A 227 -11.62 -6.75 11.84
N THR A 228 -11.39 -5.79 10.95
CA THR A 228 -12.17 -4.54 10.90
C THR A 228 -12.41 -3.99 9.51
N CYS A 229 -12.04 -4.70 8.43
CA CYS A 229 -12.39 -4.25 7.09
C CYS A 229 -13.93 -4.25 6.95
N GLU A 230 -14.57 -3.07 7.10
CA GLU A 230 -16.01 -2.88 6.88
C GLU A 230 -16.44 -3.23 5.45
N TRP A 231 -15.47 -3.36 4.56
CA TRP A 231 -15.62 -3.87 3.21
C TRP A 231 -15.64 -5.40 3.23
N GLU A 232 -16.82 -6.01 3.41
CA GLU A 232 -17.01 -7.47 3.32
C GLU A 232 -16.41 -8.07 2.03
N GLU A 233 -16.31 -7.28 0.95
CA GLU A 233 -15.69 -7.65 -0.33
C GLU A 233 -14.15 -7.52 -0.36
N LEU A 234 -13.54 -6.54 0.33
CA LEU A 234 -12.09 -6.59 0.57
C LEU A 234 -11.75 -7.73 1.51
N ASP A 235 -12.63 -8.10 2.46
CA ASP A 235 -12.37 -9.23 3.36
C ASP A 235 -12.31 -10.57 2.59
N ALA A 236 -12.93 -10.67 1.41
CA ALA A 236 -12.77 -11.83 0.53
C ALA A 236 -11.46 -11.83 -0.28
N PHE A 237 -10.92 -10.65 -0.63
CA PHE A 237 -9.72 -10.51 -1.48
C PHE A 237 -8.43 -10.27 -0.68
N LEU A 238 -8.53 -9.52 0.42
CA LEU A 238 -7.49 -9.19 1.39
C LEU A 238 -7.65 -9.94 2.71
N GLY A 239 -8.73 -10.69 2.96
CA GLY A 239 -8.87 -11.44 4.21
C GLY A 239 -7.84 -12.56 4.40
N THR A 240 -7.12 -12.94 3.34
CA THR A 240 -5.92 -13.79 3.43
C THR A 240 -4.65 -13.01 3.79
N LEU A 241 -4.62 -11.70 3.57
CA LEU A 241 -3.45 -10.83 3.76
C LEU A 241 -3.20 -10.39 5.19
N GLY A 242 -4.13 -10.71 6.10
CA GLY A 242 -4.04 -10.29 7.48
C GLY A 242 -3.70 -8.81 7.61
N ASN A 243 -2.71 -8.53 8.46
CA ASN A 243 -2.10 -7.21 8.64
C ASN A 243 -0.91 -7.06 7.66
N SER A 244 -1.18 -6.59 6.44
CA SER A 244 -0.14 -6.35 5.43
C SER A 244 0.34 -4.90 5.40
N TRP A 245 1.63 -4.72 5.15
CA TRP A 245 2.34 -3.46 5.24
C TRP A 245 3.21 -3.20 4.03
N ILE A 246 3.24 -1.96 3.60
CA ILE A 246 4.34 -1.43 2.80
C ILE A 246 5.33 -0.82 3.78
N GLU A 247 6.53 -1.39 3.81
CA GLU A 247 7.65 -0.88 4.57
C GLU A 247 8.62 -0.12 3.68
N GLN A 248 9.31 0.84 4.28
CA GLN A 248 10.37 1.61 3.65
C GLN A 248 11.65 1.48 4.46
N CYS A 249 12.77 1.19 3.79
CA CYS A 249 14.08 1.26 4.42
C CYS A 249 14.43 2.73 4.78
N VAL A 250 14.75 2.99 6.05
CA VAL A 250 15.12 4.32 6.55
C VAL A 250 16.45 4.78 5.95
N GLU A 251 17.39 3.87 5.71
CA GLU A 251 18.70 4.18 5.10
C GLU A 251 18.61 4.35 3.59
N HIS A 252 17.66 3.68 2.95
CA HIS A 252 17.46 3.68 1.51
C HIS A 252 15.98 3.91 1.18
N PRO A 253 15.48 5.17 1.25
CA PRO A 253 14.05 5.48 1.13
C PRO A 253 13.40 5.05 -0.19
N GLU A 254 14.19 4.78 -1.23
CA GLU A 254 13.73 4.24 -2.50
C GLU A 254 13.42 2.73 -2.45
N VAL A 255 13.86 2.03 -1.41
CA VAL A 255 13.61 0.60 -1.20
C VAL A 255 12.31 0.45 -0.42
N LEU A 256 11.28 -0.05 -1.11
CA LEU A 256 10.00 -0.44 -0.54
C LEU A 256 9.84 -1.95 -0.56
N THR A 257 9.24 -2.51 0.49
CA THR A 257 8.98 -3.95 0.63
C THR A 257 7.55 -4.18 1.10
N LEU A 258 7.03 -5.38 0.81
CA LEU A 258 5.78 -5.86 1.41
C LEU A 258 6.09 -6.83 2.52
N SER A 259 5.44 -6.59 3.66
CA SER A 259 5.51 -7.43 4.85
C SER A 259 4.10 -7.79 5.28
N MET A 260 3.94 -8.91 5.98
CA MET A 260 2.69 -9.31 6.59
C MET A 260 2.97 -9.68 8.04
N SER A 261 2.22 -9.12 9.00
CA SER A 261 2.29 -9.61 10.38
C SER A 261 1.43 -10.84 10.54
N GLY A 262 1.86 -11.83 11.32
CA GLY A 262 1.03 -12.98 11.62
C GLY A 262 1.18 -13.50 13.05
N ASP A 263 0.17 -14.27 13.45
CA ASP A 263 0.10 -14.90 14.75
C ASP A 263 0.86 -16.24 14.66
N TRP A 264 1.71 -16.53 15.65
CA TRP A 264 2.07 -17.91 16.00
C TRP A 264 1.40 -18.26 17.32
#